data_AF-A0AAN6H5P2-F1
#
_entry.id   AF-A0AAN6H5P2-F1
#
_cell.length_a   1.000
_cell.length_b   1.000
_cell.length_c   1.000
_cell.angle_alpha   90.00
_cell.angle_beta   90.00
_cell.angle_gamma   90.00
#
_symmetry.space_group_name_H-M   'P 1'
#
loop_
_entity.id
_entity.type
_entity.pdbx_description
1 polymer ?
#
loop_
_entity_poly.entity_id
_entity_poly.type
_entity_poly.pdbx_seq_one_letter_code
_entity_poly.pdbx_strand_id
1 'polypeptide(L)'
;MTSSTTLFQVAIFMAGTHSNTCGLPRSAFAHMGPGLIALRGASLDAIQARITGPDAEGIAPVAVALLAGWERRYGDLESYEVHMKAWKTLAIAGNSLEEQNMATLTDLTLEMYRMGLDEQSTTAPSGYVMPLATHDPKSKRGISRLRRIALENMAWSPTHTQGYEPRPDLEDQYDSLELNALYHIRAVQISICGVLLQEAMDMHGVTWSFDLQGGLHVHTQSCQHLRTEMLIGTKYQDIALWSRFVLCSLARAPAQDVFLTRVLKRLDVKSFVQLRTILERFIYSPTVLSNPCRALWDTLGIAPEWERYTDLFQPYPTPTSEVA
;
A
#
# COMPACT_ATOMS: atom_id res chain seq x y z
N MET A 1 0.50 11.76 14.88
CA MET A 1 0.86 10.58 14.08
C MET A 1 2.07 10.80 13.18
N THR A 2 2.07 11.81 12.29
CA THR A 2 3.06 11.91 11.21
C THR A 2 4.49 12.35 11.60
N SER A 3 4.72 12.81 12.83
CA SER A 3 6.05 13.22 13.31
C SER A 3 6.85 12.07 13.94
N SER A 4 6.21 11.12 14.62
CA SER A 4 6.86 9.96 15.24
C SER A 4 6.88 8.76 14.29
N THR A 5 8.05 8.12 14.18
CA THR A 5 8.23 6.93 13.33
C THR A 5 7.47 5.73 13.89
N THR A 6 7.58 5.47 15.19
CA THR A 6 6.91 4.33 15.84
C THR A 6 5.39 4.47 15.76
N LEU A 7 4.86 5.67 16.05
CA LEU A 7 3.42 5.91 15.95
C LEU A 7 2.93 5.80 14.50
N PHE A 8 3.69 6.30 13.53
CA PHE A 8 3.36 6.15 12.11
C PHE A 8 3.33 4.69 11.66
N GLN A 9 4.25 3.86 12.16
CA GLN A 9 4.31 2.44 11.82
C GLN A 9 3.08 1.67 12.31
N VAL A 10 2.70 1.89 13.58
CA VAL A 10 1.46 1.34 14.15
C VAL A 10 0.24 1.86 13.38
N ALA A 11 0.24 3.15 13.03
CA ALA A 11 -0.82 3.78 12.26
C ALA A 11 -1.00 3.15 10.87
N ILE A 12 0.09 2.87 10.14
CA ILE A 12 0.05 2.16 8.85
C ILE A 12 -0.50 0.76 9.00
N PHE A 13 -0.05 0.03 10.02
CA PHE A 13 -0.54 -1.33 10.28
C PHE A 13 -2.06 -1.30 10.47
N MET A 14 -2.56 -0.41 11.34
CA MET A 14 -3.99 -0.26 11.60
C MET A 14 -4.79 0.16 10.36
N ALA A 15 -4.28 1.12 9.58
CA ALA A 15 -4.90 1.54 8.32
C ALA A 15 -4.99 0.38 7.33
N GLY A 16 -3.92 -0.42 7.23
CA GLY A 16 -3.88 -1.64 6.44
C GLY A 16 -4.88 -2.68 6.92
N THR A 17 -4.98 -2.93 8.23
CA THR A 17 -5.97 -3.85 8.79
C THR A 17 -7.38 -3.37 8.47
N HIS A 18 -7.69 -2.09 8.72
CA HIS A 18 -9.00 -1.50 8.47
C HIS A 18 -9.48 -1.77 7.04
N SER A 19 -8.66 -1.45 6.04
CA SER A 19 -9.03 -1.68 4.65
C SER A 19 -9.21 -3.14 4.26
N ASN A 20 -8.59 -4.08 4.96
CA ASN A 20 -8.63 -5.51 4.65
C ASN A 20 -9.66 -6.29 5.46
N THR A 21 -10.06 -5.80 6.62
CA THR A 21 -10.85 -6.59 7.59
C THR A 21 -12.08 -5.89 8.14
N CYS A 22 -12.29 -4.61 7.81
CA CYS A 22 -13.51 -3.92 8.18
C CYS A 22 -14.71 -4.76 7.72
N GLY A 23 -15.70 -4.92 8.62
CA GLY A 23 -16.88 -5.81 8.61
C GLY A 23 -16.76 -7.22 8.04
N LEU A 24 -15.57 -7.80 8.12
CA LEU A 24 -15.48 -9.23 8.22
C LEU A 24 -15.91 -9.68 9.64
N PRO A 25 -16.57 -10.84 9.80
CA PRO A 25 -16.88 -11.38 11.12
C PRO A 25 -15.59 -11.73 11.87
N ARG A 26 -15.61 -11.69 13.22
CA ARG A 26 -14.44 -12.01 14.08
C ARG A 26 -13.74 -13.34 13.72
N SER A 27 -14.47 -14.30 13.15
CA SER A 27 -13.94 -15.58 12.70
C SER A 27 -13.11 -15.53 11.41
N ALA A 28 -13.31 -14.52 10.55
CA ALA A 28 -12.56 -14.34 9.31
C ALA A 28 -11.15 -13.73 9.52
N PHE A 29 -10.86 -13.25 10.74
CA PHE A 29 -9.57 -12.67 11.13
C PHE A 29 -8.44 -13.69 11.28
N ALA A 30 -8.75 -15.00 11.24
CA ALA A 30 -7.75 -16.07 11.23
C ALA A 30 -6.83 -16.06 9.98
N HIS A 31 -7.08 -15.15 9.03
CA HIS A 31 -6.35 -15.05 7.76
C HIS A 31 -5.77 -13.65 7.53
N MET A 32 -5.08 -13.09 8.53
CA MET A 32 -4.20 -11.94 8.27
C MET A 32 -3.25 -12.30 7.12
N GLY A 33 -3.39 -11.59 5.99
CA GLY A 33 -2.51 -11.79 4.86
C GLY A 33 -1.05 -11.58 5.26
N PRO A 34 -0.07 -12.20 4.56
CA PRO A 34 1.35 -12.11 4.92
C PRO A 34 1.86 -10.67 5.13
N GLY A 35 1.29 -9.70 4.40
CA GLY A 35 1.66 -8.28 4.52
C GLY A 35 1.24 -7.65 5.85
N LEU A 36 0.07 -8.01 6.37
CA LEU A 36 -0.39 -7.54 7.68
C LEU A 36 0.41 -8.20 8.80
N ILE A 37 0.81 -9.46 8.65
CA ILE A 37 1.69 -10.15 9.61
C ILE A 37 3.05 -9.45 9.67
N ALA A 38 3.65 -9.12 8.52
CA ALA A 38 4.91 -8.38 8.46
C ALA A 38 4.81 -6.99 9.11
N LEU A 39 3.72 -6.25 8.83
CA LEU A 39 3.47 -4.94 9.44
C LEU A 39 3.24 -5.02 10.96
N ARG A 40 2.56 -6.06 11.44
CA ARG A 40 2.39 -6.35 12.87
C ARG A 40 3.74 -6.58 13.52
N GLY A 41 4.55 -7.50 12.98
CA GLY A 41 5.90 -7.81 13.48
C GLY A 41 6.79 -6.58 13.56
N ALA A 42 6.86 -5.80 12.48
CA ALA A 42 7.63 -4.57 12.46
C ALA A 42 7.13 -3.56 13.53
N SER A 43 5.81 -3.44 13.72
CA SER A 43 5.23 -2.56 14.74
C SER A 43 5.62 -2.98 16.16
N LEU A 44 5.66 -4.29 16.43
CA LEU A 44 6.13 -4.86 17.69
C LEU A 44 7.60 -4.52 17.93
N ASP A 45 8.47 -4.75 16.94
CA ASP A 45 9.90 -4.46 17.05
C ASP A 45 10.16 -2.97 17.29
N ALA A 46 9.43 -2.10 16.60
CA ALA A 46 9.53 -0.65 16.75
C ALA A 46 9.12 -0.17 18.15
N ILE A 47 8.10 -0.79 18.74
CA ILE A 47 7.68 -0.50 20.11
C ILE A 47 8.72 -1.02 21.09
N GLN A 48 9.16 -2.27 20.93
CA GLN A 48 10.13 -2.92 21.83
C GLN A 48 11.41 -2.12 21.92
N ALA A 49 11.98 -1.73 20.77
CA ALA A 49 13.20 -0.93 20.70
C ALA A 49 13.08 0.43 21.42
N ARG A 50 11.87 1.01 21.49
CA ARG A 50 11.61 2.29 22.16
C ARG A 50 11.35 2.16 23.65
N ILE A 51 10.71 1.08 24.09
CA ILE A 51 10.49 0.82 25.52
C ILE A 51 11.81 0.50 26.22
N THR A 52 12.71 -0.22 25.55
CA THR A 52 14.01 -0.63 26.12
C THR A 52 15.13 0.39 25.88
N GLY A 53 14.87 1.46 25.14
CA GLY A 53 15.87 2.47 24.76
C GLY A 53 15.96 3.63 25.77
N PRO A 54 17.11 4.33 25.83
CA PRO A 54 17.30 5.50 26.69
C PRO A 54 16.45 6.71 26.27
N ASP A 55 16.03 6.76 24.99
CA ASP A 55 15.14 7.78 24.42
C ASP A 55 13.72 7.23 24.21
N ALA A 56 13.01 7.01 25.32
CA ALA A 56 11.58 6.73 25.26
C ALA A 56 10.87 7.98 24.70
N GLU A 57 10.53 7.98 23.40
CA GLU A 57 9.69 9.02 22.81
C GLU A 57 8.43 9.19 23.68
N GLY A 58 8.08 10.42 24.07
CA GLY A 58 6.90 10.68 24.91
C GLY A 58 5.57 10.19 24.31
N ILE A 59 5.58 9.78 23.03
CA ILE A 59 4.43 9.25 22.29
C ILE A 59 4.46 7.72 22.13
N ALA A 60 5.53 7.04 22.56
CA ALA A 60 5.60 5.57 22.58
C ALA A 60 4.46 4.91 23.37
N PRO A 61 3.99 5.46 24.51
CA PRO A 61 2.79 4.94 25.16
C PRO A 61 1.58 4.92 24.21
N VAL A 62 1.35 5.97 23.43
CA VAL A 62 0.21 6.04 22.49
C VAL A 62 0.28 4.92 21.44
N ALA A 63 1.48 4.61 20.96
CA ALA A 63 1.69 3.50 20.02
C ALA A 63 1.40 2.13 20.67
N VAL A 64 1.81 1.93 21.93
CA VAL A 64 1.48 0.72 22.72
C VAL A 64 -0.02 0.60 22.95
N ALA A 65 -0.68 1.71 23.31
CA ALA A 65 -2.12 1.75 23.55
C ALA A 65 -2.92 1.40 22.30
N LEU A 66 -2.53 1.97 21.15
CA LEU A 66 -3.14 1.66 19.86
C LEU A 66 -2.99 0.19 19.48
N LEU A 67 -1.79 -0.38 19.67
CA LEU A 67 -1.55 -1.77 19.33
C LEU A 67 -2.29 -2.72 20.28
N ALA A 68 -2.32 -2.43 21.59
CA ALA A 68 -3.13 -3.18 22.53
C ALA A 68 -4.64 -3.11 22.20
N GLY A 69 -5.17 -1.93 21.86
CA GLY A 69 -6.56 -1.80 21.41
C GLY A 69 -6.83 -2.60 20.13
N TRP A 70 -5.86 -2.66 19.22
CA TRP A 70 -5.91 -3.51 18.03
C TRP A 70 -5.89 -5.01 18.38
N GLU A 71 -4.97 -5.47 19.23
CA GLU A 71 -4.86 -6.88 19.65
C GLU A 71 -6.14 -7.36 20.34
N ARG A 72 -6.71 -6.52 21.21
CA ARG A 72 -7.99 -6.81 21.87
C ARG A 72 -9.13 -7.03 20.88
N ARG A 73 -9.12 -6.28 19.77
CA ARG A 73 -10.20 -6.27 18.78
C ARG A 73 -10.03 -7.34 17.71
N TYR A 74 -8.80 -7.57 17.28
CA TYR A 74 -8.46 -8.33 16.07
C TYR A 74 -7.39 -9.39 16.26
N GLY A 75 -6.53 -9.23 17.26
CA GLY A 75 -5.43 -10.13 17.54
C GLY A 75 -5.77 -11.17 18.60
N ASP A 76 -4.77 -11.56 19.37
CA ASP A 76 -4.88 -12.59 20.39
C ASP A 76 -4.80 -12.03 21.82
N LEU A 77 -5.45 -12.72 22.75
CA LEU A 77 -5.57 -12.27 24.15
C LEU A 77 -4.21 -12.21 24.85
N GLU A 78 -3.29 -13.13 24.52
CA GLU A 78 -1.95 -13.17 25.11
C GLU A 78 -1.13 -11.94 24.71
N SER A 79 -1.14 -11.58 23.42
CA SER A 79 -0.50 -10.38 22.90
C SER A 79 -1.13 -9.10 23.48
N TYR A 80 -2.45 -9.07 23.63
CA TYR A 80 -3.14 -7.98 24.33
C TYR A 80 -2.63 -7.81 25.76
N GLU A 81 -2.55 -8.90 26.54
CA GLU A 81 -2.06 -8.88 27.92
C GLU A 81 -0.61 -8.41 28.02
N VAL A 82 0.25 -8.83 27.08
CA VAL A 82 1.64 -8.36 26.98
C VAL A 82 1.70 -6.85 26.78
N HIS A 83 0.94 -6.30 25.84
CA HIS A 83 0.92 -4.85 25.62
C HIS A 83 0.28 -4.07 26.77
N MET A 84 -0.76 -4.60 27.40
CA MET A 84 -1.37 -4.00 28.59
C MET A 84 -0.39 -3.96 29.76
N LYS A 85 0.39 -5.02 29.95
CA LYS A 85 1.44 -5.05 30.97
C LYS A 85 2.50 -4.01 30.68
N ALA A 86 2.97 -3.92 29.42
CA ALA A 86 3.92 -2.90 29.00
C ALA A 86 3.36 -1.49 29.26
N TRP A 87 2.14 -1.19 28.83
CA TRP A 87 1.46 0.09 29.06
C TRP A 87 1.40 0.45 30.55
N LYS A 88 0.98 -0.49 31.41
CA LYS A 88 0.87 -0.29 32.87
C LYS A 88 2.22 0.00 33.54
N THR A 89 3.33 -0.40 32.91
CA THR A 89 4.69 -0.13 33.42
C THR A 89 5.31 1.17 32.92
N LEU A 90 4.72 1.81 31.91
CA LEU A 90 5.20 3.10 31.42
C LEU A 90 4.90 4.20 32.44
N ALA A 91 5.83 5.14 32.64
CA ALA A 91 5.61 6.31 33.48
C ALA A 91 4.73 7.32 32.73
N ILE A 92 3.43 7.08 32.72
CA ILE A 92 2.44 7.94 32.05
C ILE A 92 1.93 8.95 33.08
N ALA A 93 1.87 10.23 32.70
CA ALA A 93 1.29 11.27 33.56
C ALA A 93 -0.12 10.86 34.04
N GLY A 94 -0.46 11.15 35.30
CA GLY A 94 -1.60 10.59 36.06
C GLY A 94 -3.03 10.78 35.51
N ASN A 95 -3.17 11.27 34.27
CA ASN A 95 -4.42 11.33 33.50
C ASN A 95 -4.36 10.39 32.29
N SER A 96 -3.69 9.23 32.42
CA SER A 96 -3.48 8.29 31.33
C SER A 96 -4.78 7.62 30.88
N LEU A 97 -4.82 7.18 29.61
CA LEU A 97 -5.93 6.40 29.06
C LEU A 97 -6.15 5.14 29.93
N GLU A 98 -7.30 5.04 30.57
CA GLU A 98 -7.74 3.82 31.24
C GLU A 98 -7.94 2.67 30.24
N GLU A 99 -8.00 1.43 30.73
CA GLU A 99 -8.15 0.23 29.88
C GLU A 99 -9.41 0.28 28.98
N GLN A 100 -10.45 0.97 29.43
CA GLN A 100 -11.66 1.26 28.64
C GLN A 100 -11.41 2.26 27.50
N ASN A 101 -10.47 3.19 27.66
CA ASN A 101 -10.19 4.25 26.69
C ASN A 101 -9.29 3.79 25.53
N MET A 102 -8.65 2.62 25.65
CA MET A 102 -7.74 2.13 24.61
C MET A 102 -8.47 1.65 23.36
N ALA A 103 -9.63 1.00 23.53
CA ALA A 103 -10.52 0.68 22.42
C ALA A 103 -11.04 1.97 21.75
N THR A 104 -11.41 2.97 22.56
CA THR A 104 -11.84 4.28 22.06
C THR A 104 -10.75 5.01 21.29
N LEU A 105 -9.48 4.90 21.70
CA LEU A 105 -8.35 5.49 20.97
C LEU A 105 -8.17 4.82 19.60
N THR A 106 -8.31 3.50 19.54
CA THR A 106 -8.32 2.75 18.28
C THR A 106 -9.47 3.21 17.38
N ASP A 107 -10.69 3.33 17.91
CA ASP A 107 -11.87 3.76 17.17
C ASP A 107 -11.74 5.20 16.65
N LEU A 108 -11.27 6.13 17.48
CA LEU A 108 -11.01 7.52 17.10
C LEU A 108 -9.91 7.63 16.06
N THR A 109 -8.87 6.81 16.14
CA THR A 109 -7.80 6.79 15.13
C THR A 109 -8.33 6.32 13.77
N LEU A 110 -9.18 5.30 13.77
CA LEU A 110 -9.88 4.85 12.57
C LEU A 110 -10.84 5.94 12.05
N GLU A 111 -11.50 6.70 12.93
CA GLU A 111 -12.37 7.83 12.54
C GLU A 111 -11.57 8.92 11.83
N MET A 112 -10.39 9.24 12.37
CA MET A 112 -9.52 10.25 11.79
C MET A 112 -9.05 9.84 10.39
N TYR A 113 -8.80 8.54 10.15
CA TYR A 113 -8.54 8.05 8.81
C TYR A 113 -9.76 8.24 7.91
N ARG A 114 -10.96 7.86 8.39
CA ARG A 114 -12.21 8.02 7.64
C ARG A 114 -12.46 9.48 7.24
N MET A 115 -12.38 10.42 8.18
CA MET A 115 -12.56 11.84 7.92
C MET A 115 -11.53 12.38 6.90
N GLY A 116 -10.27 11.98 7.02
CA GLY A 116 -9.24 12.36 6.05
C GLY A 116 -9.52 11.83 4.63
N LEU A 117 -10.13 10.65 4.52
CA LEU A 117 -10.57 10.09 3.24
C LEU A 117 -11.77 10.85 2.66
N ASP A 118 -12.77 11.18 3.49
CA ASP A 118 -13.96 11.94 3.09
C ASP A 118 -13.62 13.35 2.59
N GLU A 119 -12.71 14.04 3.27
CA GLU A 119 -12.23 15.36 2.85
C GLU A 119 -11.55 15.30 1.47
N GLN A 120 -10.93 14.17 1.11
CA GLN A 120 -10.29 13.99 -0.20
C GLN A 120 -11.25 13.49 -1.29
N SER A 121 -12.24 12.66 -0.93
CA SER A 121 -13.23 12.15 -1.88
C SER A 121 -14.21 13.24 -2.35
N THR A 122 -14.52 14.20 -1.47
CA THR A 122 -15.44 15.32 -1.75
C THR A 122 -14.78 16.51 -2.47
N THR A 123 -13.45 16.55 -2.56
CA THR A 123 -12.69 17.70 -3.10
C THR A 123 -12.01 17.47 -4.44
N ALA A 124 -12.42 16.46 -5.23
CA ALA A 124 -11.81 16.16 -6.53
C ALA A 124 -12.60 16.72 -7.74
N PRO A 125 -12.39 17.99 -8.17
CA PRO A 125 -12.64 18.38 -9.55
C PRO A 125 -11.50 17.87 -10.45
N SER A 126 -11.85 17.53 -11.68
CA SER A 126 -10.95 17.07 -12.75
C SER A 126 -9.75 18.03 -12.93
N GLY A 127 -8.57 17.66 -12.45
CA GLY A 127 -7.35 18.47 -12.64
C GLY A 127 -6.29 18.38 -11.55
N TYR A 128 -6.46 17.55 -10.52
CA TYR A 128 -5.47 17.43 -9.45
C TYR A 128 -4.14 16.84 -9.95
N VAL A 129 -3.06 17.62 -9.84
CA VAL A 129 -1.70 17.07 -9.90
C VAL A 129 -1.53 16.20 -8.66
N MET A 130 -1.37 14.89 -8.86
CA MET A 130 -1.22 13.91 -7.79
C MET A 130 -0.23 14.39 -6.72
N PRO A 131 -0.58 14.44 -5.42
CA PRO A 131 0.29 14.94 -4.36
C PRO A 131 1.70 14.31 -4.33
N LEU A 132 1.81 13.05 -4.75
CA LEU A 132 3.09 12.34 -4.85
C LEU A 132 4.01 12.87 -5.96
N ALA A 133 3.48 13.46 -7.02
CA ALA A 133 4.25 13.98 -8.16
C ALA A 133 5.04 15.26 -7.84
N THR A 134 4.71 15.96 -6.75
CA THR A 134 5.33 17.23 -6.35
C THR A 134 6.22 17.12 -5.11
N HIS A 135 6.69 15.91 -4.78
CA HIS A 135 7.53 15.70 -3.61
C HIS A 135 8.93 16.33 -3.77
N ASP A 136 9.30 17.21 -2.84
CA ASP A 136 10.67 17.65 -2.64
C ASP A 136 11.33 16.85 -1.50
N PRO A 137 12.30 15.96 -1.79
CA PRO A 137 12.95 15.14 -0.78
C PRO A 137 13.77 15.96 0.22
N LYS A 138 14.18 17.18 -0.13
CA LYS A 138 14.94 18.07 0.76
C LYS A 138 14.08 18.73 1.84
N SER A 139 12.76 18.73 1.67
CA SER A 139 11.84 19.34 2.62
C SER A 139 11.64 18.43 3.84
N LYS A 140 12.02 18.90 5.04
CA LYS A 140 11.70 18.20 6.31
C LYS A 140 10.19 18.04 6.54
N ARG A 141 9.38 18.95 6.00
CA ARG A 141 7.90 18.82 6.01
C ARG A 141 7.43 17.71 5.05
N GLY A 142 8.27 17.32 4.10
CA GLY A 142 8.05 16.24 3.15
C GLY A 142 7.79 14.90 3.82
N ILE A 143 8.52 14.54 4.89
CA ILE A 143 8.32 13.28 5.61
C ILE A 143 6.91 13.22 6.22
N SER A 144 6.48 14.25 6.94
CA SER A 144 5.15 14.28 7.55
C SER A 144 4.02 14.24 6.51
N ARG A 145 4.22 14.90 5.37
CA ARG A 145 3.28 14.87 4.24
C ARG A 145 3.19 13.48 3.62
N LEU A 146 4.33 12.84 3.34
CA LEU A 146 4.37 11.48 2.78
C LEU A 146 3.75 10.46 3.74
N ARG A 147 4.01 10.58 5.05
CA ARG A 147 3.35 9.75 6.06
C ARG A 147 1.83 9.91 6.05
N ARG A 148 1.33 11.13 5.88
CA ARG A 148 -0.12 11.37 5.75
C ARG A 148 -0.69 10.67 4.52
N ILE A 149 -0.07 10.89 3.35
CA ILE A 149 -0.48 10.27 2.08
C ILE A 149 -0.45 8.73 2.18
N ALA A 150 0.55 8.16 2.85
CA ALA A 150 0.64 6.72 3.07
C ALA A 150 -0.55 6.20 3.90
N LEU A 151 -0.91 6.89 4.99
CA LEU A 151 -2.05 6.49 5.82
C LEU A 151 -3.36 6.57 5.04
N GLU A 152 -3.56 7.63 4.26
CA GLU A 152 -4.74 7.82 3.43
C GLU A 152 -4.83 6.72 2.36
N ASN A 153 -3.76 6.46 1.60
CA ASN A 153 -3.75 5.40 0.60
C ASN A 153 -3.97 4.00 1.19
N MET A 154 -3.39 3.74 2.38
CA MET A 154 -3.56 2.46 3.07
C MET A 154 -4.98 2.30 3.62
N ALA A 155 -5.61 3.37 4.10
CA ALA A 155 -6.96 3.36 4.67
C ALA A 155 -8.08 3.41 3.61
N TRP A 156 -7.78 3.83 2.38
CA TRP A 156 -8.79 3.95 1.33
C TRP A 156 -9.32 2.58 0.85
N SER A 157 -10.64 2.46 0.79
CA SER A 157 -11.38 1.40 0.10
C SER A 157 -12.75 1.93 -0.30
N PRO A 158 -13.30 1.58 -1.48
CA PRO A 158 -14.64 1.99 -1.88
C PRO A 158 -15.71 1.52 -0.88
N THR A 159 -15.56 0.32 -0.31
CA THR A 159 -16.46 -0.22 0.72
C THR A 159 -16.38 0.49 2.07
N HIS A 160 -15.33 1.28 2.32
CA HIS A 160 -15.02 1.88 3.63
C HIS A 160 -14.96 3.41 3.59
N THR A 161 -15.28 4.04 2.45
CA THR A 161 -15.20 5.50 2.31
C THR A 161 -16.29 6.19 3.13
N GLN A 162 -17.49 5.60 3.30
CA GLN A 162 -18.62 6.26 3.99
C GLN A 162 -18.82 5.85 5.46
N GLY A 163 -18.07 4.88 5.99
CA GLY A 163 -18.31 4.35 7.34
C GLY A 163 -17.39 3.21 7.75
N TYR A 164 -17.54 2.77 9.01
CA TYR A 164 -16.79 1.66 9.61
C TYR A 164 -17.39 0.28 9.41
N GLU A 165 -18.54 0.22 8.74
CA GLU A 165 -19.11 -1.05 8.28
C GLU A 165 -18.87 -1.10 6.77
N PRO A 166 -18.36 -2.21 6.23
CA PRO A 166 -18.29 -2.43 4.81
C PRO A 166 -19.68 -2.31 4.26
N ARG A 167 -19.73 -1.56 3.19
CA ARG A 167 -20.93 -1.43 2.38
C ARG A 167 -20.55 -1.99 1.02
N PRO A 168 -20.65 -3.32 0.80
CA PRO A 168 -20.35 -3.92 -0.51
C PRO A 168 -21.21 -3.29 -1.61
N ASP A 169 -22.40 -2.82 -1.25
CA ASP A 169 -23.30 -2.05 -2.11
C ASP A 169 -22.72 -0.72 -2.60
N LEU A 170 -21.65 -0.19 -1.97
CA LEU A 170 -20.92 0.96 -2.49
C LEU A 170 -20.06 0.60 -3.69
N GLU A 171 -19.48 -0.61 -3.75
CA GLU A 171 -18.73 -1.03 -4.95
C GLU A 171 -19.66 -1.15 -6.15
N ASP A 172 -20.90 -1.60 -5.94
CA ASP A 172 -21.92 -1.70 -6.99
C ASP A 172 -22.32 -0.34 -7.58
N GLN A 173 -21.99 0.77 -6.91
CA GLN A 173 -22.23 2.13 -7.40
C GLN A 173 -21.13 2.63 -8.35
N TYR A 174 -19.97 1.97 -8.38
CA TYR A 174 -18.90 2.30 -9.31
C TYR A 174 -19.04 1.53 -10.63
N ASP A 175 -18.60 2.16 -11.72
CA ASP A 175 -18.33 1.38 -12.94
C ASP A 175 -17.24 0.34 -12.63
N SER A 176 -17.47 -0.91 -13.05
CA SER A 176 -16.59 -2.03 -12.70
C SER A 176 -15.17 -1.88 -13.25
N LEU A 177 -14.99 -1.23 -14.41
CA LEU A 177 -13.67 -0.98 -15.00
C LEU A 177 -12.97 0.18 -14.29
N GLU A 178 -13.72 1.23 -13.96
CA GLU A 178 -13.22 2.37 -13.18
C GLU A 178 -12.75 1.92 -11.78
N LEU A 179 -13.57 1.15 -11.07
CA LEU A 179 -13.24 0.60 -9.77
C LEU A 179 -11.97 -0.26 -9.82
N ASN A 180 -11.86 -1.12 -10.83
CA ASN A 180 -10.67 -1.92 -11.05
C ASN A 180 -9.43 -1.04 -11.33
N ALA A 181 -9.56 0.03 -12.12
CA ALA A 181 -8.47 0.99 -12.35
C ALA A 181 -8.05 1.72 -11.05
N LEU A 182 -9.01 2.12 -10.20
CA LEU A 182 -8.73 2.73 -8.90
C LEU A 182 -7.94 1.79 -7.99
N TYR A 183 -8.27 0.49 -7.96
CA TYR A 183 -7.48 -0.49 -7.23
C TYR A 183 -6.03 -0.59 -7.71
N HIS A 184 -5.79 -0.48 -9.02
CA HIS A 184 -4.44 -0.44 -9.58
C HIS A 184 -3.68 0.83 -9.19
N ILE A 185 -4.35 2.00 -9.24
CA ILE A 185 -3.78 3.30 -8.84
C ILE A 185 -3.37 3.25 -7.36
N ARG A 186 -4.28 2.81 -6.49
CA ARG A 186 -4.02 2.71 -5.05
C ARG A 186 -2.84 1.77 -4.76
N ALA A 187 -2.83 0.60 -5.38
CA ALA A 187 -1.78 -0.40 -5.17
C ALA A 187 -0.38 0.16 -5.47
N VAL A 188 -0.21 0.85 -6.60
CA VAL A 188 1.09 1.42 -6.97
C VAL A 188 1.44 2.68 -6.17
N GLN A 189 0.44 3.49 -5.77
CA GLN A 189 0.66 4.64 -4.89
C GLN A 189 1.21 4.25 -3.53
N ILE A 190 0.73 3.13 -2.95
CA ILE A 190 1.27 2.58 -1.71
C ILE A 190 2.78 2.31 -1.86
N SER A 191 3.19 1.63 -2.93
CA SER A 191 4.60 1.32 -3.19
C SER A 191 5.45 2.56 -3.46
N ILE A 192 4.97 3.47 -4.32
CA ILE A 192 5.68 4.73 -4.64
C ILE A 192 5.85 5.58 -3.38
N CYS A 193 4.80 5.70 -2.56
CA CYS A 193 4.87 6.45 -1.32
C CYS A 193 5.88 5.84 -0.35
N GLY A 194 5.96 4.52 -0.26
CA GLY A 194 6.95 3.81 0.54
C GLY A 194 8.39 4.17 0.16
N VAL A 195 8.73 4.09 -1.13
CA VAL A 195 10.10 4.39 -1.61
C VAL A 195 10.46 5.87 -1.50
N LEU A 196 9.52 6.79 -1.78
CA LEU A 196 9.74 8.22 -1.58
C LEU A 196 9.92 8.56 -0.10
N LEU A 197 9.18 7.87 0.78
CA LEU A 197 9.32 8.06 2.22
C LEU A 197 10.67 7.57 2.72
N GLN A 198 11.14 6.41 2.26
CA GLN A 198 12.48 5.91 2.57
C GLN A 198 13.56 6.87 2.08
N GLU A 199 13.48 7.34 0.83
CA GLU A 199 14.42 8.33 0.27
C GLU A 199 14.49 9.59 1.15
N ALA A 200 13.33 10.12 1.55
CA ALA A 200 13.27 11.29 2.42
C ALA A 200 13.83 10.98 3.82
N MET A 201 13.50 9.83 4.40
CA MET A 201 14.02 9.43 5.72
C MET A 201 15.54 9.28 5.72
N ASP A 202 16.10 8.60 4.72
CA ASP A 202 17.53 8.42 4.54
C ASP A 202 18.25 9.77 4.41
N MET A 203 17.69 10.68 3.59
CA MET A 203 18.24 12.02 3.39
C MET A 203 18.28 12.84 4.69
N HIS A 204 17.32 12.66 5.59
CA HIS A 204 17.24 13.38 6.86
C HIS A 204 17.81 12.59 8.06
N GLY A 205 18.41 11.43 7.83
CA GLY A 205 18.98 10.58 8.89
C GLY A 205 17.94 10.05 9.88
N VAL A 206 16.70 9.86 9.43
CA VAL A 206 15.60 9.33 10.25
C VAL A 206 15.58 7.80 10.16
N THR A 207 15.90 7.12 11.25
CA THR A 207 15.83 5.66 11.31
C THR A 207 14.39 5.17 11.19
N TRP A 208 14.18 4.18 10.33
CA TRP A 208 12.92 3.45 10.19
C TRP A 208 13.20 1.95 10.26
N SER A 209 12.52 1.24 11.16
CA SER A 209 12.75 -0.19 11.40
C SER A 209 11.98 -1.12 10.46
N PHE A 210 11.15 -0.56 9.59
CA PHE A 210 10.39 -1.35 8.62
C PHE A 210 11.29 -1.82 7.49
N ASP A 211 11.32 -3.13 7.24
CA ASP A 211 11.91 -3.69 6.02
C ASP A 211 11.01 -3.33 4.83
N LEU A 212 11.28 -2.15 4.23
CA LEU A 212 10.52 -1.67 3.09
C LEU A 212 10.60 -2.65 1.92
N GLN A 213 11.76 -3.26 1.65
CA GLN A 213 11.91 -4.16 0.50
C GLN A 213 11.10 -5.44 0.69
N GLY A 214 11.17 -6.06 1.87
CA GLY A 214 10.30 -7.18 2.23
C GLY A 214 8.81 -6.81 2.12
N GLY A 215 8.43 -5.64 2.64
CA GLY A 215 7.07 -5.10 2.53
C GLY A 215 6.58 -4.91 1.09
N LEU A 216 7.41 -4.32 0.22
CA LEU A 216 7.11 -4.15 -1.20
C LEU A 216 6.96 -5.48 -1.93
N HIS A 217 7.77 -6.49 -1.59
CA HIS A 217 7.66 -7.83 -2.16
C HIS A 217 6.31 -8.48 -1.83
N VAL A 218 5.94 -8.48 -0.55
CA VAL A 218 4.68 -9.05 -0.09
C VAL A 218 3.47 -8.31 -0.67
N HIS A 219 3.53 -6.98 -0.73
CA HIS A 219 2.48 -6.16 -1.34
C HIS A 219 2.34 -6.45 -2.84
N THR A 220 3.45 -6.54 -3.57
CA THR A 220 3.44 -6.85 -5.01
C THR A 220 2.88 -8.23 -5.30
N GLN A 221 3.21 -9.23 -4.47
CA GLN A 221 2.60 -10.56 -4.53
C GLN A 221 1.10 -10.52 -4.24
N SER A 222 0.68 -9.78 -3.21
CA SER A 222 -0.75 -9.62 -2.88
C SER A 222 -1.53 -8.95 -4.02
N CYS A 223 -0.89 -8.05 -4.76
CA CYS A 223 -1.47 -7.39 -5.92
C CYS A 223 -1.60 -8.32 -7.14
N GLN A 224 -1.22 -9.60 -7.09
CA GLN A 224 -1.43 -10.54 -8.22
C GLN A 224 -2.92 -10.74 -8.58
N HIS A 225 -3.82 -10.44 -7.65
CA HIS A 225 -5.27 -10.57 -7.83
C HIS A 225 -5.91 -9.36 -8.53
N LEU A 226 -5.13 -8.31 -8.82
CA LEU A 226 -5.60 -7.20 -9.63
C LEU A 226 -6.04 -7.71 -11.01
N ARG A 227 -7.26 -7.37 -11.43
CA ARG A 227 -7.87 -7.86 -12.68
C ARG A 227 -7.34 -7.08 -13.88
N THR A 228 -6.01 -7.04 -14.06
CA THR A 228 -5.33 -6.19 -15.05
C THR A 228 -5.78 -6.48 -16.48
N GLU A 229 -5.98 -7.76 -16.85
CA GLU A 229 -6.41 -8.14 -18.20
C GLU A 229 -7.74 -7.49 -18.60
N MET A 230 -8.64 -7.19 -17.66
CA MET A 230 -9.92 -6.51 -17.93
C MET A 230 -9.74 -5.05 -18.36
N LEU A 231 -8.60 -4.43 -18.04
CA LEU A 231 -8.31 -3.04 -18.41
C LEU A 231 -7.63 -2.94 -19.79
N ILE A 232 -7.08 -4.04 -20.31
CA ILE A 232 -6.36 -4.04 -21.60
C ILE A 232 -7.37 -3.92 -22.76
N GLY A 233 -7.13 -2.97 -23.66
CA GLY A 233 -8.06 -2.64 -24.76
C GLY A 233 -9.16 -1.64 -24.35
N THR A 234 -9.11 -1.11 -23.13
CA THR A 234 -10.01 -0.06 -22.63
C THR A 234 -9.26 1.27 -22.51
N LYS A 235 -9.98 2.35 -22.17
CA LYS A 235 -9.38 3.65 -21.84
C LYS A 235 -8.42 3.62 -20.65
N TYR A 236 -8.43 2.55 -19.83
CA TYR A 236 -7.60 2.38 -18.64
C TYR A 236 -6.35 1.50 -18.87
N GLN A 237 -6.08 1.07 -20.10
CA GLN A 237 -4.97 0.16 -20.39
C GLN A 237 -3.59 0.72 -19.98
N ASP A 238 -3.38 2.03 -20.09
CA ASP A 238 -2.14 2.70 -19.70
C ASP A 238 -1.96 2.64 -18.17
N ILE A 239 -3.05 2.71 -17.39
CA ILE A 239 -3.04 2.51 -15.93
C ILE A 239 -2.65 1.08 -15.60
N ALA A 240 -3.22 0.10 -16.31
CA ALA A 240 -2.88 -1.30 -16.14
C ALA A 240 -1.39 -1.56 -16.38
N LEU A 241 -0.83 -1.04 -17.48
CA LEU A 241 0.60 -1.18 -17.76
C LEU A 241 1.45 -0.44 -16.70
N TRP A 242 1.14 0.82 -16.43
CA TRP A 242 1.89 1.64 -15.47
C TRP A 242 1.95 1.00 -14.07
N SER A 243 0.79 0.64 -13.52
CA SER A 243 0.72 0.08 -12.16
C SER A 243 1.48 -1.23 -12.05
N ARG A 244 1.27 -2.18 -12.98
CA ARG A 244 1.92 -3.49 -12.93
C ARG A 244 3.42 -3.38 -13.16
N PHE A 245 3.83 -2.56 -14.13
CA PHE A 245 5.25 -2.39 -14.43
C PHE A 245 5.99 -1.75 -13.25
N VAL A 246 5.41 -0.70 -12.63
CA VAL A 246 6.02 -0.04 -11.48
C VAL A 246 6.03 -0.93 -10.23
N LEU A 247 4.95 -1.67 -9.95
CA LEU A 247 4.95 -2.61 -8.83
C LEU A 247 6.07 -3.65 -8.97
N CYS A 248 6.18 -4.28 -10.15
CA CYS A 248 7.20 -5.28 -10.41
C CYS A 248 8.62 -4.71 -10.56
N SER A 249 8.77 -3.40 -10.80
CA SER A 249 10.08 -2.75 -10.84
C SER A 249 10.57 -2.39 -9.45
N LEU A 250 9.68 -1.93 -8.58
CA LEU A 250 9.99 -1.62 -7.18
C LEU A 250 10.21 -2.86 -6.32
N ALA A 251 9.50 -3.95 -6.63
CA ALA A 251 9.72 -5.26 -6.03
C ALA A 251 9.63 -6.36 -7.08
N ARG A 252 10.77 -6.97 -7.37
CA ARG A 252 10.89 -7.99 -8.42
C ARG A 252 9.98 -9.18 -8.14
N ALA A 253 9.13 -9.51 -9.11
CA ALA A 253 8.26 -10.68 -9.10
C ALA A 253 8.42 -11.50 -10.40
N PRO A 254 9.39 -12.42 -10.49
CA PRO A 254 9.68 -13.17 -11.73
C PRO A 254 8.48 -13.94 -12.29
N ALA A 255 7.57 -14.39 -11.43
CA ALA A 255 6.32 -15.04 -11.83
C ALA A 255 5.42 -14.15 -12.72
N GLN A 256 5.63 -12.83 -12.72
CA GLN A 256 4.86 -11.86 -13.50
C GLN A 256 5.50 -11.52 -14.85
N ASP A 257 6.68 -12.04 -15.18
CA ASP A 257 7.42 -11.66 -16.40
C ASP A 257 6.67 -11.99 -17.67
N VAL A 258 6.18 -13.24 -17.75
CA VAL A 258 5.42 -13.71 -18.92
C VAL A 258 4.18 -12.84 -19.13
N PHE A 259 3.53 -12.46 -18.04
CA PHE A 259 2.37 -11.59 -18.06
C PHE A 259 2.74 -10.17 -18.53
N LEU A 260 3.76 -9.54 -17.95
CA LEU A 260 4.21 -8.20 -18.33
C LEU A 260 4.66 -8.14 -19.80
N THR A 261 5.42 -9.13 -20.25
CA THR A 261 5.84 -9.24 -21.67
C THR A 261 4.63 -9.37 -22.59
N ARG A 262 3.58 -10.11 -22.20
CA ARG A 262 2.34 -10.19 -22.96
C ARG A 262 1.62 -8.85 -23.02
N VAL A 263 1.50 -8.14 -21.90
CA VAL A 263 0.86 -6.82 -21.85
C VAL A 263 1.62 -5.82 -22.74
N LEU A 264 2.94 -5.78 -22.65
CA LEU A 264 3.79 -4.91 -23.49
C LEU A 264 3.59 -5.21 -24.99
N LYS A 265 3.51 -6.49 -25.37
CA LYS A 265 3.19 -6.90 -26.75
C LYS A 265 1.78 -6.47 -27.18
N ARG A 266 0.77 -6.68 -26.36
CA ARG A 266 -0.63 -6.30 -26.67
C ARG A 266 -0.79 -4.79 -26.85
N LEU A 267 0.02 -4.00 -26.16
CA LEU A 267 0.01 -2.54 -26.23
C LEU A 267 1.03 -1.97 -27.23
N ASP A 268 1.67 -2.83 -28.03
CA ASP A 268 2.65 -2.46 -29.05
C ASP A 268 3.85 -1.64 -28.51
N VAL A 269 4.24 -1.86 -27.25
CA VAL A 269 5.35 -1.17 -26.60
C VAL A 269 6.67 -1.86 -26.94
N LYS A 270 7.44 -1.24 -27.86
CA LYS A 270 8.64 -1.82 -28.49
C LYS A 270 9.95 -1.29 -27.94
N SER A 271 9.91 -0.18 -27.21
CA SER A 271 11.11 0.45 -26.67
C SER A 271 10.88 0.98 -25.27
N PHE A 272 11.98 1.07 -24.51
CA PHE A 272 11.94 1.69 -23.18
C PHE A 272 11.51 3.16 -23.24
N VAL A 273 11.78 3.88 -24.34
CA VAL A 273 11.36 5.27 -24.53
C VAL A 273 9.82 5.37 -24.61
N GLN A 274 9.18 4.47 -25.37
CA GLN A 274 7.73 4.40 -25.43
C GLN A 274 7.12 4.04 -24.07
N LEU A 275 7.68 3.03 -23.40
CA LEU A 275 7.25 2.67 -22.06
C LEU A 275 7.37 3.84 -21.10
N ARG A 276 8.53 4.50 -21.06
CA ARG A 276 8.77 5.67 -20.20
C ARG A 276 7.77 6.78 -20.46
N THR A 277 7.43 7.05 -21.71
CA THR A 277 6.39 8.03 -22.08
C THR A 277 5.05 7.68 -21.45
N ILE A 278 4.67 6.40 -21.39
CA ILE A 278 3.44 5.95 -20.71
C ILE A 278 3.57 6.13 -19.20
N LEU A 279 4.70 5.74 -18.60
CA LEU A 279 4.91 5.86 -17.15
C LEU A 279 4.87 7.31 -16.67
N GLU A 280 5.46 8.24 -17.44
CA GLU A 280 5.53 9.68 -17.13
C GLU A 280 4.17 10.40 -17.25
N ARG A 281 3.14 9.78 -17.86
CA ARG A 281 1.76 10.31 -17.84
C ARG A 281 1.11 10.24 -16.45
N PHE A 282 1.65 9.42 -15.56
CA PHE A 282 1.13 9.19 -14.21
C PHE A 282 2.16 9.66 -13.17
N ILE A 283 2.12 9.10 -11.96
CA ILE A 283 3.16 9.38 -10.97
C ILE A 283 4.45 8.70 -11.43
N TYR A 284 5.44 9.52 -11.79
CA TYR A 284 6.79 9.07 -12.11
C TYR A 284 7.82 9.96 -11.41
N SER A 285 8.49 9.44 -10.38
CA SER A 285 9.65 10.10 -9.77
C SER A 285 10.94 9.49 -10.33
N PRO A 286 11.72 10.21 -11.14
CA PRO A 286 12.94 9.68 -11.74
C PRO A 286 13.97 9.18 -10.70
N THR A 287 14.00 9.79 -9.51
CA THR A 287 14.97 9.44 -8.44
C THR A 287 14.80 8.00 -7.98
N VAL A 288 13.55 7.53 -7.87
CA VAL A 288 13.21 6.20 -7.34
C VAL A 288 12.74 5.22 -8.41
N LEU A 289 12.29 5.68 -9.59
CA LEU A 289 11.72 4.80 -10.61
C LEU A 289 12.59 4.61 -11.85
N SER A 290 13.54 5.51 -12.17
CA SER A 290 14.30 5.41 -13.42
C SER A 290 15.11 4.11 -13.48
N ASN A 291 15.93 3.85 -12.46
CA ASN A 291 16.80 2.67 -12.44
C ASN A 291 16.00 1.36 -12.29
N PRO A 292 15.04 1.23 -11.35
CA PRO A 292 14.29 -0.02 -11.21
C PRO A 292 13.46 -0.35 -12.45
N CYS A 293 12.78 0.64 -13.05
CA CYS A 293 12.00 0.41 -14.28
C CYS A 293 12.91 0.01 -15.44
N ARG A 294 14.10 0.60 -15.55
CA ARG A 294 15.07 0.22 -16.59
C ARG A 294 15.58 -1.21 -16.38
N ALA A 295 15.95 -1.56 -15.15
CA ALA A 295 16.42 -2.89 -14.81
C ALA A 295 15.37 -3.98 -15.11
N LEU A 296 14.09 -3.72 -14.80
CA LEU A 296 13.00 -4.63 -15.17
C LEU A 296 12.87 -4.76 -16.70
N TRP A 297 12.89 -3.64 -17.42
CA TRP A 297 12.83 -3.65 -18.88
C TRP A 297 13.92 -4.52 -19.51
N ASP A 298 15.18 -4.31 -19.08
CA ASP A 298 16.32 -5.05 -19.59
C ASP A 298 16.19 -6.56 -19.25
N THR A 299 15.63 -6.89 -18.08
CA THR A 299 15.39 -8.28 -17.65
C THR A 299 14.30 -8.98 -18.46
N LEU A 300 13.23 -8.27 -18.85
CA LEU A 300 12.16 -8.85 -19.68
C LEU A 300 12.65 -9.20 -21.09
N GLY A 301 13.87 -8.79 -21.46
CA GLY A 301 14.53 -9.23 -22.68
C GLY A 301 13.83 -8.74 -23.94
N ILE A 302 13.12 -7.61 -23.86
CA ILE A 302 12.47 -6.96 -25.01
C ILE A 302 13.55 -6.22 -25.81
N ALA A 303 14.43 -7.00 -26.43
CA ALA A 303 15.45 -6.52 -27.35
C ALA A 303 14.81 -6.13 -28.70
N PRO A 304 15.46 -5.29 -29.52
CA PRO A 304 15.02 -4.94 -30.88
C PRO A 304 14.97 -6.11 -31.88
N GLU A 305 15.35 -7.34 -31.49
CA GLU A 305 15.44 -8.53 -32.37
C GLU A 305 14.14 -9.37 -32.46
N TRP A 306 13.02 -8.80 -32.01
CA TRP A 306 11.69 -9.43 -31.96
C TRP A 306 11.07 -9.79 -33.32
N GLU A 307 11.72 -9.45 -34.46
CA GLU A 307 11.32 -9.88 -35.81
C GLU A 307 11.71 -11.34 -36.14
N ARG A 308 12.48 -12.05 -35.30
CA ARG A 308 12.95 -13.43 -35.61
C ARG A 308 12.17 -14.57 -34.96
N TYR A 309 11.17 -14.30 -34.13
CA TYR A 309 10.43 -15.32 -33.38
C TYR A 309 8.90 -15.26 -33.53
N THR A 310 8.41 -14.81 -34.70
CA THR A 310 6.98 -14.91 -35.06
C THR A 310 6.54 -16.33 -35.40
N ASP A 311 7.46 -17.27 -35.60
CA ASP A 311 7.12 -18.60 -36.13
C ASP A 311 6.94 -19.70 -35.07
N LEU A 312 7.06 -19.39 -33.77
CA LEU A 312 6.97 -20.39 -32.69
C LEU A 312 5.76 -20.27 -31.75
N PHE A 313 4.79 -19.40 -32.06
CA PHE A 313 3.56 -19.30 -31.27
C PHE A 313 2.34 -19.58 -32.15
N GLN A 314 2.00 -20.86 -32.29
CA GLN A 314 0.66 -21.21 -32.73
C GLN A 314 -0.35 -20.80 -31.65
N PRO A 315 -1.53 -20.27 -32.05
CA PRO A 315 -2.60 -19.99 -31.11
C PRO A 315 -3.08 -21.30 -30.45
N TYR A 316 -3.35 -21.23 -29.14
CA TYR A 316 -4.10 -22.28 -28.45
C TYR A 316 -5.46 -22.48 -29.15
N PRO A 317 -5.91 -23.71 -29.40
CA PRO A 317 -7.20 -23.95 -30.01
C PRO A 317 -8.31 -23.42 -29.11
N THR A 318 -9.17 -22.58 -29.68
CA THR A 318 -10.42 -22.14 -29.07
C THR A 318 -11.30 -23.37 -28.80
N PRO A 319 -11.84 -23.59 -27.59
CA PRO A 319 -12.85 -24.60 -27.38
C PRO A 319 -14.06 -24.25 -28.25
N THR A 320 -14.40 -25.14 -29.18
CA THR A 320 -15.63 -25.03 -29.97
C THR A 320 -16.82 -25.11 -29.03
N SER A 321 -17.67 -24.09 -29.06
CA SER A 321 -18.98 -24.12 -28.45
C SER A 321 -19.86 -25.11 -29.23
N GLU A 322 -19.94 -26.34 -28.74
CA GLU A 322 -21.05 -27.24 -29.06
C GLU A 322 -21.69 -27.68 -27.75
N VAL A 323 -22.68 -26.91 -27.32
CA VAL A 323 -23.82 -27.44 -26.58
C VAL A 323 -25.05 -27.04 -27.39
N ALA A 324 -25.47 -27.97 -28.24
CA ALA A 324 -26.86 -28.11 -28.63
C ALA A 324 -27.52 -29.13 -27.67
#